data_AF-A0A412I9U7-F1
#
_entry.id   AF-A0A412I9U7-F1
#
_cell.length_a   1.000
_cell.length_b   1.000
_cell.length_c   1.000
_cell.angle_alpha   90.00
_cell.angle_beta   90.00
_cell.angle_gamma   90.00
#
_symmetry.space_group_name_H-M   'P 1'
#
loop_
_entity.id
_entity.type
_entity.pdbx_description
1 polymer ?
#
loop_
_entity_poly.entity_id
_entity_poly.type
_entity_poly.pdbx_seq_one_letter_code
_entity_poly.pdbx_strand_id
1 'polypeptide(L)'
;MKINYNGQEIEAYSLIMTKENALDILNGKKSIETRMLSAKYEKMFTDFAQVDENEKLRKAGREEECQPILRTDIEAIHFYSTGAPWTLDVAIDEIGIGEITEEGIKFMHDEFDFHDFDKQLEAFKKNPPEELPLFYYLHICEIISHSGLK
;
A
#
# COMPACT_ATOMS: atom_id res chain seq x y z
N MET A 1 -1.14 -4.00 16.02
CA MET A 1 -1.14 -3.15 17.23
C MET A 1 -2.52 -2.56 17.35
N LYS A 2 -2.95 -2.12 18.51
CA LYS A 2 -4.33 -1.65 18.69
C LYS A 2 -4.41 -0.12 18.68
N ILE A 3 -5.34 0.42 17.90
CA ILE A 3 -5.67 1.86 17.88
C ILE A 3 -7.16 2.05 18.21
N ASN A 4 -7.52 3.24 18.68
CA ASN A 4 -8.93 3.60 18.87
C ASN A 4 -9.45 4.28 17.61
N TYR A 5 -10.49 3.70 17.01
CA TYR A 5 -11.20 4.28 15.87
C TYR A 5 -12.70 4.25 16.18
N ASN A 6 -13.35 5.42 16.15
CA ASN A 6 -14.77 5.59 16.47
C ASN A 6 -15.21 4.94 17.80
N GLY A 7 -14.34 4.95 18.81
CA GLY A 7 -14.61 4.37 20.13
C GLY A 7 -14.42 2.85 20.22
N GLN A 8 -14.00 2.20 19.13
CA GLN A 8 -13.66 0.78 19.08
C GLN A 8 -12.15 0.57 18.97
N GLU A 9 -11.67 -0.51 19.57
CA GLU A 9 -10.27 -0.91 19.46
C GLU A 9 -10.11 -1.84 18.25
N ILE A 10 -9.35 -1.40 17.25
CA ILE A 10 -9.10 -2.16 16.02
C ILE A 10 -7.61 -2.49 15.88
N GLU A 11 -7.30 -3.57 15.16
CA GLU A 11 -5.92 -3.87 14.79
C GLU A 11 -5.46 -2.98 13.64
N ALA A 12 -4.29 -2.37 13.83
CA ALA A 12 -3.57 -1.61 12.84
C ALA A 12 -2.16 -2.18 12.62
N TYR A 13 -1.73 -2.23 11.37
CA TYR A 13 -0.37 -2.64 11.03
C TYR A 13 0.59 -1.47 11.16
N SER A 14 1.75 -1.72 11.78
CA SER A 14 2.75 -0.67 11.98
C SER A 14 3.71 -0.59 10.80
N LEU A 15 3.79 0.58 10.17
CA LEU A 15 4.69 0.84 9.05
C LEU A 15 5.55 2.07 9.31
N ILE A 16 6.84 1.96 8.99
CA ILE A 16 7.75 3.12 9.04
C ILE A 16 7.43 4.02 7.85
N MET A 17 7.38 5.33 8.09
CA MET A 17 7.16 6.33 7.04
C MET A 17 8.07 7.56 7.27
N THR A 18 8.33 8.33 6.22
CA THR A 18 9.05 9.61 6.30
C THR A 18 8.12 10.70 6.84
N LYS A 19 8.68 11.73 7.48
CA LYS A 19 7.84 12.82 8.01
C LYS A 19 7.16 13.57 6.87
N GLU A 20 7.85 13.73 5.75
CA GLU A 20 7.35 14.39 4.54
C GLU A 20 6.08 13.72 4.02
N ASN A 21 6.09 12.40 3.82
CA ASN A 21 4.90 11.68 3.34
C ASN A 21 3.74 11.78 4.35
N ALA A 22 4.05 11.67 5.64
CA ALA A 22 3.03 11.79 6.69
C ALA A 22 2.36 13.17 6.69
N LEU A 23 3.14 14.24 6.46
CA LEU A 23 2.62 15.60 6.31
C LEU A 23 1.84 15.78 5.00
N ASP A 24 2.27 15.17 3.90
CA ASP A 24 1.52 15.25 2.64
C ASP A 24 0.17 14.54 2.74
N ILE A 25 0.10 13.40 3.44
CA ILE A 25 -1.18 12.75 3.77
C ILE A 25 -2.04 13.65 4.64
N LEU A 26 -1.47 14.20 5.73
CA LEU A 26 -2.19 15.07 6.65
C LEU A 26 -2.76 16.33 5.97
N ASN A 27 -2.06 16.85 4.96
CA ASN A 27 -2.47 18.03 4.18
C ASN A 27 -3.36 17.67 2.98
N GLY A 28 -3.75 16.41 2.81
CA GLY A 28 -4.61 15.95 1.72
C GLY A 28 -3.95 15.97 0.34
N LYS A 29 -2.60 16.01 0.27
CA LYS A 29 -1.83 15.97 -0.98
C LYS A 29 -1.49 14.55 -1.43
N LYS A 30 -1.63 13.57 -0.54
CA LYS A 30 -1.28 12.17 -0.77
C LYS A 30 -2.34 11.26 -0.18
N SER A 31 -2.96 10.46 -1.03
CA SER A 31 -3.94 9.42 -0.65
C SER A 31 -3.38 8.01 -0.82
N ILE A 32 -2.22 7.85 -1.48
CA ILE A 32 -1.60 6.56 -1.73
C ILE A 32 -0.26 6.47 -1.01
N GLU A 33 -0.10 5.46 -0.15
CA GLU A 33 1.22 5.04 0.33
C GLU A 33 1.69 3.80 -0.43
N THR A 34 2.99 3.75 -0.77
CA THR A 34 3.55 2.63 -1.52
C THR A 34 4.64 1.88 -0.77
N ARG A 35 4.80 0.61 -1.13
CA ARG A 35 5.88 -0.27 -0.68
C ARG A 35 6.39 -1.08 -1.86
N MET A 36 7.65 -0.89 -2.23
CA MET A 36 8.30 -1.74 -3.22
C MET A 36 8.14 -3.22 -2.85
N LEU A 37 7.83 -4.04 -3.85
CA LEU A 37 7.60 -5.46 -3.65
C LEU A 37 8.82 -6.10 -2.97
N SER A 38 8.58 -6.81 -1.87
CA SER A 38 9.61 -7.53 -1.13
C SER A 38 8.99 -8.64 -0.30
N ALA A 39 9.78 -9.65 0.06
CA ALA A 39 9.32 -10.76 0.90
C ALA A 39 8.74 -10.32 2.26
N LYS A 40 9.13 -9.13 2.76
CA LYS A 40 8.56 -8.55 3.99
C LYS A 40 7.10 -8.14 3.77
N TYR A 41 6.83 -7.37 2.72
CA TYR A 41 5.50 -6.81 2.47
C TYR A 41 4.58 -7.83 1.84
N GLU A 42 5.11 -8.77 1.06
CA GLU A 42 4.36 -9.93 0.58
C GLU A 42 3.75 -10.72 1.74
N LYS A 43 4.54 -11.02 2.78
CA LYS A 43 4.03 -11.66 4.00
C LYS A 43 3.02 -10.85 4.79
N MET A 44 2.99 -9.54 4.59
CA MET A 44 2.08 -8.65 5.31
C MET A 44 0.76 -8.51 4.58
N PHE A 45 0.81 -8.39 3.25
CA PHE A 45 -0.31 -7.96 2.42
C PHE A 45 -0.92 -9.08 1.56
N THR A 46 -0.28 -10.25 1.48
CA THR A 46 -0.80 -11.40 0.72
C THR A 46 -1.39 -12.43 1.67
N ASP A 47 -2.58 -12.94 1.32
CA ASP A 47 -3.16 -14.13 1.93
C ASP A 47 -2.62 -15.38 1.21
N PHE A 48 -1.59 -16.00 1.80
CA PHE A 48 -1.00 -17.22 1.25
C PHE A 48 -1.94 -18.42 1.26
N ALA A 49 -2.90 -18.49 2.18
CA ALA A 49 -3.88 -19.57 2.16
C ALA A 49 -4.78 -19.44 0.92
N GLN A 50 -5.14 -18.20 0.55
CA GLN A 50 -5.88 -17.93 -0.69
C GLN A 50 -5.02 -18.17 -1.94
N VAL A 51 -3.71 -17.86 -1.90
CA VAL A 51 -2.77 -18.22 -2.99
C VAL A 51 -2.77 -19.73 -3.24
N ASP A 52 -2.58 -20.52 -2.18
CA ASP A 52 -2.55 -21.98 -2.27
C ASP A 52 -3.88 -22.55 -2.79
N GLU A 53 -5.01 -21.99 -2.37
CA GLU A 53 -6.33 -22.41 -2.83
C GLU A 53 -6.56 -22.05 -4.31
N ASN A 54 -6.19 -20.84 -4.72
CA ASN A 54 -6.25 -20.42 -6.12
C ASN A 54 -5.35 -21.31 -7.00
N GLU A 55 -4.18 -21.74 -6.52
CA GLU A 55 -3.31 -22.65 -7.27
C GLU A 55 -3.99 -24.01 -7.51
N LYS A 56 -4.71 -24.55 -6.51
CA LYS A 56 -5.49 -25.79 -6.68
C LYS A 56 -6.61 -25.60 -7.70
N LEU A 57 -7.33 -24.48 -7.64
CA LEU A 57 -8.41 -24.15 -8.57
C LEU A 57 -7.88 -24.06 -10.01
N ARG A 58 -6.76 -23.34 -10.23
CA ARG A 58 -6.11 -23.24 -11.55
C ARG A 58 -5.67 -24.60 -12.09
N LYS A 59 -5.06 -25.45 -11.25
CA LYS A 59 -4.68 -26.82 -11.63
C LYS A 59 -5.89 -27.69 -12.01
N ALA A 60 -7.06 -27.39 -11.45
CA ALA A 60 -8.32 -28.04 -11.78
C ALA A 60 -9.07 -27.39 -12.96
N GLY A 61 -8.53 -26.33 -13.57
CA GLY A 61 -9.15 -25.60 -14.68
C GLY A 61 -10.33 -24.71 -14.28
N ARG A 62 -10.42 -24.31 -13.00
CA ARG A 62 -11.51 -23.50 -12.41
C ARG A 62 -11.02 -22.10 -12.06
N GLU A 63 -10.35 -21.45 -13.00
CA GLU A 63 -9.70 -20.15 -12.76
C GLU A 63 -10.71 -19.04 -12.45
N GLU A 64 -11.92 -19.14 -13.00
CA GLU A 64 -13.05 -18.24 -12.75
C GLU A 64 -13.51 -18.20 -11.29
N GLU A 65 -13.14 -19.20 -10.49
CA GLU A 65 -13.49 -19.27 -9.07
C GLU A 65 -12.43 -18.65 -8.15
N CYS A 66 -11.27 -18.25 -8.70
CA CYS A 66 -10.20 -17.64 -7.92
C CYS A 66 -10.68 -16.35 -7.25
N GLN A 67 -10.27 -16.17 -5.99
CA GLN A 67 -10.52 -14.94 -5.24
C GLN A 67 -9.28 -14.05 -5.20
N PRO A 68 -9.42 -12.74 -4.92
CA PRO A 68 -8.27 -11.87 -4.71
C PRO A 68 -7.32 -12.43 -3.63
N ILE A 69 -6.01 -12.35 -3.87
CA ILE A 69 -4.98 -12.85 -2.95
C ILE A 69 -4.47 -11.79 -1.98
N LEU A 70 -4.85 -10.52 -2.19
CA LEU A 70 -4.46 -9.44 -1.30
C LEU A 70 -5.41 -9.38 -0.12
N ARG A 71 -4.84 -9.12 1.05
CA ARG A 71 -5.59 -9.07 2.30
C ARG A 71 -6.54 -7.88 2.32
N THR A 72 -7.81 -8.18 2.62
CA THR A 72 -8.89 -7.20 2.73
C THR A 72 -9.31 -6.95 4.18
N ASP A 73 -8.75 -7.70 5.13
CA ASP A 73 -9.02 -7.56 6.56
C ASP A 73 -8.12 -6.51 7.25
N ILE A 74 -7.23 -5.87 6.49
CA ILE A 74 -6.39 -4.77 6.97
C ILE A 74 -7.14 -3.46 6.69
N GLU A 75 -7.73 -2.89 7.74
CA GLU A 75 -8.53 -1.67 7.62
C GLU A 75 -7.80 -0.42 8.15
N ALA A 76 -6.69 -0.60 8.87
CA ALA A 76 -5.96 0.51 9.47
C ALA A 76 -4.45 0.31 9.49
N ILE A 77 -3.73 1.43 9.37
CA ILE A 77 -2.28 1.50 9.40
C ILE A 77 -1.84 2.52 10.46
N HIS A 78 -0.87 2.12 11.28
CA HIS A 78 -0.14 2.98 12.20
C HIS A 78 1.21 3.36 11.58
N PHE A 79 1.33 4.58 11.07
CA PHE A 79 2.60 5.11 10.60
C PHE A 79 3.41 5.71 11.74
N TYR A 80 4.70 5.44 11.75
CA TYR A 80 5.63 5.96 12.75
C TYR A 80 7.03 6.21 12.17
N SER A 81 7.85 6.94 12.92
CA SER A 81 9.27 7.13 12.64
C SER A 81 10.15 6.50 13.71
N THR A 82 11.33 6.03 13.31
CA THR A 82 12.38 5.53 14.23
C THR A 82 13.30 6.64 14.74
N GLY A 83 13.26 7.84 14.13
CA GLY A 83 14.20 8.94 14.42
C GLY A 83 13.59 10.13 15.17
N ALA A 84 12.28 10.33 15.10
CA ALA A 84 11.58 11.40 15.81
C ALA A 84 10.20 10.92 16.28
N PRO A 85 9.70 11.35 17.46
CA PRO A 85 8.45 10.87 17.99
C PRO A 85 7.27 11.56 17.30
N TRP A 86 6.80 10.93 16.22
CA TRP A 86 5.52 11.25 15.60
C TRP A 86 4.82 9.98 15.14
N THR A 87 3.50 10.04 15.08
CA THR A 87 2.64 8.96 14.61
C THR A 87 1.50 9.51 13.77
N LEU A 88 1.01 8.69 12.85
CA LEU A 88 -0.16 8.95 12.03
C LEU A 88 -0.94 7.65 11.85
N ASP A 89 -2.14 7.60 12.41
CA ASP A 89 -3.08 6.50 12.23
C ASP A 89 -4.04 6.85 11.11
N VAL A 90 -4.21 5.93 10.16
CA VAL A 90 -5.12 6.09 9.03
C VAL A 90 -5.95 4.84 8.83
N ALA A 91 -7.14 5.03 8.27
CA ALA A 91 -7.93 3.96 7.69
C ALA A 91 -7.52 3.78 6.22
N ILE A 92 -7.56 2.53 5.77
CA ILE A 92 -7.39 2.18 4.36
C ILE A 92 -8.60 1.38 3.90
N ASP A 93 -8.97 1.52 2.63
CA ASP A 93 -10.05 0.76 2.00
C ASP A 93 -9.54 -0.18 0.90
N GLU A 94 -8.30 -0.03 0.46
CA GLU A 94 -7.71 -0.87 -0.57
C GLU A 94 -6.21 -1.13 -0.35
N ILE A 95 -5.81 -2.38 -0.59
CA ILE A 95 -4.43 -2.78 -0.85
C ILE A 95 -4.38 -3.37 -2.26
N GLY A 96 -3.54 -2.80 -3.11
CA GLY A 96 -3.36 -3.27 -4.48
C GLY A 96 -1.89 -3.44 -4.85
N ILE A 97 -1.66 -3.94 -6.07
CA ILE A 97 -0.33 -4.02 -6.68
C ILE A 97 -0.34 -3.14 -7.91
N GLY A 98 0.63 -2.23 -7.98
CA GLY A 98 0.94 -1.44 -9.14
C GLY A 98 2.26 -1.86 -9.77
N GLU A 99 2.43 -1.45 -11.02
CA GLU A 99 3.66 -1.62 -11.79
C GLU A 99 4.22 -0.25 -12.18
N ILE A 100 5.55 -0.12 -12.18
CA ILE A 100 6.23 1.10 -12.60
C ILE A 100 6.43 1.05 -14.13
N THR A 101 5.32 1.12 -14.85
CA THR A 101 5.24 1.26 -16.33
C THR A 101 4.52 2.55 -16.70
N GLU A 102 4.56 2.93 -17.97
CA GLU A 102 3.76 4.07 -18.43
C GLU A 102 2.27 3.87 -18.19
N GLU A 103 1.76 2.65 -18.41
CA GLU A 103 0.33 2.33 -18.22
C GLU A 103 -0.04 2.30 -16.74
N GLY A 104 0.73 1.58 -15.92
CA GLY A 104 0.49 1.48 -14.48
C GLY A 104 0.57 2.84 -13.78
N ILE A 105 1.59 3.65 -14.08
CA ILE A 105 1.73 4.98 -13.48
C ILE A 105 0.65 5.94 -14.00
N LYS A 106 0.26 5.87 -15.27
CA LYS A 106 -0.87 6.66 -15.79
C LYS A 106 -2.17 6.34 -15.05
N PHE A 107 -2.45 5.06 -14.78
CA PHE A 107 -3.60 4.68 -13.96
C PHE A 107 -3.52 5.31 -12.57
N MET A 108 -2.36 5.23 -11.92
CA MET A 108 -2.17 5.84 -10.60
C MET A 108 -2.34 7.37 -10.61
N HIS A 109 -1.95 8.05 -11.70
CA HIS A 109 -2.18 9.49 -11.86
C HIS A 109 -3.67 9.80 -11.96
N ASP A 110 -4.36 9.10 -12.86
CA ASP A 110 -5.75 9.40 -13.20
C ASP A 110 -6.70 9.10 -12.02
N GLU A 111 -6.46 8.00 -11.29
CA GLU A 111 -7.33 7.56 -10.19
C GLU A 111 -6.97 8.22 -8.86
N PHE A 112 -5.69 8.55 -8.62
CA PHE A 112 -5.23 8.91 -7.28
C PHE A 112 -4.34 10.17 -7.19
N ASP A 113 -4.11 10.90 -8.29
CA ASP A 113 -3.19 12.06 -8.33
C ASP A 113 -1.78 11.73 -7.79
N PHE A 114 -1.33 10.48 -8.02
CA PHE A 114 -0.11 9.94 -7.44
C PHE A 114 1.11 10.24 -8.32
N HIS A 115 2.16 10.88 -7.78
CA HIS A 115 3.32 11.30 -8.58
C HIS A 115 4.69 10.80 -8.08
N ASP A 116 4.74 9.91 -7.07
CA ASP A 116 6.01 9.56 -6.41
C ASP A 116 7.01 8.87 -7.37
N PHE A 117 6.52 8.17 -8.40
CA PHE A 117 7.36 7.39 -9.33
C PHE A 117 7.68 8.09 -10.65
N ASP A 118 7.24 9.34 -10.88
CA ASP A 118 7.49 10.07 -12.14
C ASP A 118 8.96 10.11 -12.53
N LYS A 119 9.83 10.46 -11.57
CA LYS A 119 11.28 10.53 -11.81
C LYS A 119 11.87 9.16 -12.11
N GLN A 120 11.35 8.12 -11.49
CA GLN A 120 11.81 6.75 -11.69
C GLN A 120 11.37 6.22 -13.07
N LEU A 121 10.13 6.48 -13.47
CA LEU A 121 9.62 6.13 -14.79
C LEU A 121 10.42 6.81 -15.90
N GLU A 122 10.74 8.10 -15.74
CA GLU A 122 11.61 8.82 -16.69
C GLU A 122 13.04 8.26 -16.75
N ALA A 123 13.57 7.76 -15.64
CA ALA A 123 14.86 7.08 -15.63
C ALA A 123 14.81 5.74 -16.39
N PHE A 124 13.72 4.99 -16.28
CA PHE A 124 13.53 3.72 -16.98
C PHE A 124 13.40 3.87 -18.49
N LYS A 125 12.88 4.99 -19.00
CA LYS A 125 12.90 5.28 -20.45
C LYS A 125 14.31 5.30 -21.03
N LYS A 126 15.31 5.68 -20.23
CA LYS A 126 16.72 5.73 -20.65
C LYS A 126 17.42 4.40 -20.40
N ASN A 127 17.15 3.79 -19.24
CA ASN A 127 17.73 2.53 -18.81
C ASN A 127 16.61 1.61 -18.31
N PRO A 128 16.00 0.82 -19.19
CA PRO A 128 14.94 -0.08 -18.81
C PRO A 128 15.45 -1.10 -17.77
N PRO A 129 14.67 -1.39 -16.72
CA PRO A 129 15.05 -2.43 -15.77
C PRO A 129 14.96 -3.81 -16.43
N GLU A 130 15.77 -4.76 -15.96
CA GLU A 130 15.73 -6.15 -16.45
C GLU A 130 14.42 -6.85 -16.08
N GLU A 131 13.87 -6.53 -14.91
CA GLU A 131 12.60 -7.03 -14.40
C GLU A 131 11.61 -5.89 -14.18
N LEU A 132 10.32 -6.18 -14.36
CA LEU A 132 9.27 -5.20 -14.16
C LEU A 132 9.15 -4.82 -12.67
N PRO A 133 9.35 -3.55 -12.28
CA PRO A 133 9.27 -3.16 -10.88
C PRO A 133 7.82 -3.08 -10.43
N LEU A 134 7.49 -3.87 -9.41
CA LEU A 134 6.17 -3.90 -8.78
C LEU A 134 6.20 -3.25 -7.40
N PHE A 135 5.07 -2.71 -6.97
CA PHE A 135 4.88 -2.15 -5.65
C PHE A 135 3.48 -2.46 -5.12
N TYR A 136 3.35 -2.60 -3.81
CA TYR A 136 2.07 -2.51 -3.14
C TYR A 136 1.67 -1.05 -3.00
N TYR A 137 0.41 -0.73 -3.22
CA TYR A 137 -0.18 0.54 -2.82
C TYR A 137 -1.25 0.32 -1.76
N LEU A 138 -1.38 1.27 -0.84
CA LEU A 138 -2.40 1.33 0.18
C LEU A 138 -3.17 2.63 -0.03
N HIS A 139 -4.47 2.53 -0.32
CA HIS A 139 -5.33 3.70 -0.48
C HIS A 139 -5.86 4.14 0.88
N ILE A 140 -5.55 5.38 1.22
CA ILE A 140 -5.86 6.01 2.50
C ILE A 140 -7.15 6.78 2.33
N CYS A 141 -8.20 6.30 2.99
CA CYS A 141 -9.54 6.89 2.89
C CYS A 141 -9.85 7.87 4.05
N GLU A 142 -9.22 7.70 5.22
CA GLU A 142 -9.48 8.56 6.38
C GLU A 142 -8.26 8.70 7.29
N ILE A 143 -8.07 9.89 7.86
CA ILE A 143 -7.10 10.12 8.95
C ILE A 143 -7.82 9.86 10.28
N ILE A 144 -7.34 8.90 11.05
CA ILE A 144 -7.91 8.52 12.34
C ILE A 144 -7.34 9.41 13.46
N SER A 145 -6.02 9.50 13.53
CA SER A 145 -5.34 10.22 14.59
C SER A 145 -3.92 10.60 14.18
N HIS A 146 -3.34 11.62 14.80
CA HIS A 146 -1.92 11.91 14.64
C HIS A 146 -1.33 12.53 15.91
N SER A 147 -0.02 12.38 16.08
CA SER A 147 0.74 12.98 17.18
C SER A 147 2.14 13.38 16.69
N GLY A 148 2.68 14.50 17.19
CA GLY A 148 4.03 14.95 16.85
C GLY A 148 4.24 15.46 15.41
N LEU A 149 3.22 15.41 14.55
CA LEU A 149 3.21 16.02 13.23
C LEU A 149 2.79 17.49 13.33
N LYS A 150 3.74 18.38 13.00
CA LYS A 150 3.60 19.83 12.84
C LYS A 150 4.37 20.25 11.60
#